data_AF-A0A7M6DJZ2-F1
#
_entry.id   AF-A0A7M6DJZ2-F1
#
_cell.length_a   1.000
_cell.length_b   1.000
_cell.length_c   1.000
_cell.angle_alpha   90.00
_cell.angle_beta   90.00
_cell.angle_gamma   90.00
#
_symmetry.space_group_name_H-M   'P 1'
#
loop_
_entity.id
_entity.type
_entity.pdbx_description
1 polymer ?
#
loop_
_entity_poly.entity_id
_entity_poly.type
_entity_poly.pdbx_seq_one_letter_code
_entity_poly.pdbx_strand_id
1 'polypeptide(L)'
;MSEAYDTGPPPAAAQSSDGGIRLNPGFIRTPPGLLLLINLVLLFLSWCIMAGWRGEVHWTVENDFEGGSGFYLATTLIPWFILLVVFVLMLFNIHKKIPINFPVTLMLNCVIWAVLLFIASCIVGAKADKWNGHSSLCEVYACNHLGAACAFGIFSVVGLGVQAFLHFREWRSP
;
A
#
# COMPACT_ATOMS: atom_id res chain seq x y z
N MET A 1 55.66 -24.27 -47.53
CA MET A 1 55.26 -24.63 -46.15
C MET A 1 55.16 -23.32 -45.39
N SER A 2 53.93 -22.80 -45.20
CA SER A 2 53.61 -21.67 -44.32
C SER A 2 52.08 -21.55 -44.31
N GLU A 3 51.47 -22.24 -43.35
CA GLU A 3 50.03 -22.22 -43.08
C GLU A 3 49.56 -20.82 -42.69
N ALA A 4 48.45 -20.39 -43.29
CA ALA A 4 47.73 -19.19 -42.90
C ALA A 4 47.02 -19.44 -41.57
N TYR A 5 47.35 -18.67 -40.54
CA TYR A 5 46.67 -18.71 -39.25
C TYR A 5 45.25 -18.12 -39.41
N ASP A 6 44.27 -19.02 -39.34
CA ASP A 6 42.85 -18.72 -39.22
C ASP A 6 42.63 -17.95 -37.90
N THR A 7 42.40 -16.64 -37.99
CA THR A 7 42.03 -15.80 -36.85
C THR A 7 40.50 -15.76 -36.77
N GLY A 8 39.93 -16.88 -36.31
CA GLY A 8 38.52 -16.93 -35.94
C GLY A 8 38.16 -15.81 -34.96
N PRO A 9 36.94 -15.26 -35.03
CA PRO A 9 36.52 -14.17 -34.14
C PRO A 9 36.60 -14.61 -32.67
N PRO A 10 36.97 -13.70 -31.75
CA PRO A 10 37.10 -14.02 -30.33
C PRO A 10 35.78 -14.59 -29.80
N PRO A 11 35.82 -15.60 -28.91
CA PRO A 11 34.61 -16.11 -28.28
C PRO A 11 33.90 -14.93 -27.60
N ALA A 12 32.66 -14.68 -28.03
CA ALA A 12 31.80 -13.67 -27.45
C ALA A 12 31.85 -13.83 -25.92
N ALA A 13 32.46 -12.85 -25.26
CA ALA A 13 32.51 -12.78 -23.81
C ALA A 13 31.09 -12.98 -23.29
N ALA A 14 30.96 -13.96 -22.39
CA ALA A 14 29.73 -14.42 -21.80
C ALA A 14 28.75 -13.26 -21.54
N GLN A 15 27.74 -13.11 -22.40
CA GLN A 15 26.45 -12.64 -21.96
C GLN A 15 25.83 -13.82 -21.21
N SER A 16 26.28 -14.02 -19.98
CA SER A 16 25.42 -14.58 -18.96
C SER A 16 24.17 -13.71 -18.97
N SER A 17 23.14 -14.22 -19.66
CA SER A 17 21.77 -13.80 -19.51
C SER A 17 21.45 -13.98 -18.03
N ASP A 18 21.70 -12.92 -17.27
CA ASP A 18 21.30 -12.76 -15.88
C ASP A 18 19.77 -12.67 -15.86
N GLY A 19 19.14 -13.79 -16.17
CA GLY A 19 17.74 -14.10 -15.88
C GLY A 19 17.55 -14.38 -14.38
N GLY A 20 18.58 -14.10 -13.57
CA GLY A 20 18.50 -14.00 -12.14
C GLY A 20 17.66 -12.78 -11.77
N ILE A 21 16.68 -13.00 -10.91
CA ILE A 21 15.90 -11.93 -10.32
C ILE A 21 16.87 -11.06 -9.49
N ARG A 22 17.28 -9.92 -10.06
CA ARG A 22 18.19 -8.99 -9.39
C ARG A 22 17.40 -8.21 -8.34
N LEU A 23 17.65 -8.56 -7.08
CA LEU A 23 17.19 -7.82 -5.92
C LEU A 23 17.81 -6.41 -6.01
N ASN A 24 16.99 -5.39 -6.27
CA ASN A 24 17.47 -4.01 -6.37
C ASN A 24 17.10 -3.24 -5.10
N PRO A 25 17.92 -3.31 -4.04
CA PRO A 25 17.67 -2.56 -2.80
C PRO A 25 17.68 -1.04 -3.02
N GLY A 26 18.22 -0.57 -4.14
CA GLY A 26 18.16 0.84 -4.54
C GLY A 26 16.73 1.35 -4.75
N PHE A 27 15.77 0.46 -5.03
CA PHE A 27 14.36 0.83 -5.21
C PHE A 27 13.74 1.40 -3.92
N ILE A 28 14.15 0.91 -2.75
CA ILE A 28 13.66 1.41 -1.44
C ILE A 28 14.08 2.88 -1.23
N ARG A 29 15.17 3.31 -1.87
CA ARG A 29 15.69 4.67 -1.79
C ARG A 29 15.08 5.62 -2.84
N THR A 30 14.22 5.10 -3.72
CA THR A 30 13.51 5.94 -4.69
C THR A 30 12.30 6.63 -4.03
N PRO A 31 11.95 7.87 -4.44
CA PRO A 31 10.77 8.57 -3.94
C PRO A 31 9.48 7.71 -3.95
N PRO A 32 9.12 6.98 -5.04
CA PRO A 32 7.93 6.14 -5.03
C PRO A 32 8.04 4.94 -4.07
N GLY A 33 9.23 4.35 -3.91
CA GLY A 33 9.46 3.24 -2.98
C GLY A 33 9.30 3.66 -1.51
N LEU A 34 9.81 4.84 -1.15
CA LEU A 34 9.67 5.40 0.20
C LEU A 34 8.22 5.74 0.53
N LEU A 35 7.48 6.34 -0.41
CA LEU A 35 6.05 6.60 -0.23
C LEU A 35 5.25 5.31 0.00
N LEU A 36 5.58 4.25 -0.74
CA LEU A 36 4.93 2.96 -0.62
C LEU A 36 5.17 2.36 0.78
N LEU A 37 6.38 2.47 1.31
CA LEU A 37 6.73 2.04 2.67
C LEU A 37 6.00 2.85 3.73
N ILE A 38 5.93 4.18 3.58
CA ILE A 38 5.20 5.06 4.49
C ILE A 38 3.70 4.71 4.50
N ASN A 39 3.09 4.56 3.32
CA ASN A 39 1.69 4.13 3.19
C ASN A 39 1.45 2.77 3.83
N LEU A 40 2.38 1.82 3.66
CA LEU A 40 2.29 0.49 4.25
C LEU A 40 2.30 0.54 5.78
N VAL A 41 3.14 1.39 6.38
CA VAL A 41 3.17 1.61 7.83
C VAL A 41 1.90 2.33 8.32
N LEU A 42 1.43 3.36 7.62
CA LEU A 42 0.21 4.11 7.97
C LEU A 42 -1.03 3.20 7.94
N LEU A 43 -1.19 2.42 6.88
CA LEU A 43 -2.28 1.45 6.72
C LEU A 43 -2.23 0.37 7.81
N PHE A 44 -1.04 -0.13 8.13
CA PHE A 44 -0.86 -1.12 9.18
C PHE A 44 -1.23 -0.55 10.56
N LEU A 45 -0.76 0.66 10.87
CA LEU A 45 -1.05 1.31 12.14
C LEU A 45 -2.54 1.62 12.30
N SER A 46 -3.17 2.16 11.25
CA SER A 46 -4.61 2.38 11.17
C SER A 46 -5.40 1.08 11.39
N TRP A 47 -4.97 -0.01 10.75
CA TRP A 47 -5.57 -1.33 10.93
C TRP A 47 -5.39 -1.85 12.37
N CYS A 48 -4.19 -1.76 12.95
CA CYS A 48 -3.92 -2.21 14.32
C CYS A 48 -4.74 -1.46 15.37
N ILE A 49 -4.89 -0.13 15.23
CA ILE A 49 -5.71 0.67 16.15
C ILE A 49 -7.17 0.24 16.06
N MET A 50 -7.69 0.03 14.85
CA MET A 50 -9.07 -0.42 14.64
C MET A 50 -9.29 -1.86 15.11
N ALA A 51 -8.31 -2.75 14.90
CA ALA A 51 -8.37 -4.14 15.34
C ALA A 51 -8.28 -4.26 16.87
N GLY A 52 -7.43 -3.47 17.51
CA GLY A 52 -7.34 -3.37 18.97
C GLY A 52 -8.65 -2.89 19.57
N TRP A 53 -9.21 -1.80 19.01
CA TRP A 53 -10.53 -1.31 19.40
C TRP A 53 -11.61 -2.38 19.26
N ARG A 54 -11.64 -3.11 18.14
CA ARG A 54 -12.61 -4.19 17.93
C ARG A 54 -12.45 -5.29 18.97
N GLY A 55 -11.23 -5.67 19.34
CA GLY A 55 -10.97 -6.68 20.36
C GLY A 55 -11.44 -6.28 21.76
N GLU A 56 -11.32 -4.99 22.11
CA GLU A 56 -11.75 -4.46 23.41
C GLU A 56 -13.27 -4.27 23.51
N VAL A 57 -13.92 -3.78 22.45
CA VAL A 57 -15.37 -3.47 22.44
C VAL A 57 -16.26 -4.69 22.14
N HIS A 58 -15.69 -5.78 21.60
CA HIS A 58 -16.44 -7.01 21.30
C HIS A 58 -17.15 -7.62 22.51
N TRP A 59 -16.67 -7.35 23.72
CA TRP A 59 -17.29 -7.85 24.96
C TRP A 59 -18.50 -7.05 25.44
N THR A 60 -18.72 -5.83 24.93
CA THR A 60 -19.72 -4.90 25.51
C THR A 60 -20.79 -4.45 24.52
N VAL A 61 -20.52 -4.37 23.22
CA VAL A 61 -21.49 -3.79 22.26
C VAL A 61 -21.40 -4.45 20.89
N GLU A 62 -22.09 -5.57 20.74
CA GLU A 62 -22.03 -6.41 19.54
C GLU A 62 -22.89 -5.90 18.37
N ASN A 63 -23.91 -5.06 18.60
CA ASN A 63 -24.99 -4.89 17.61
C ASN A 63 -24.96 -3.60 16.74
N ASP A 64 -24.28 -2.53 17.15
CA ASP A 64 -24.36 -1.22 16.45
C ASP A 64 -23.19 -0.93 15.49
N PHE A 65 -22.11 -1.70 15.56
CA PHE A 65 -20.84 -1.41 14.87
C PHE A 65 -20.41 -2.42 13.81
N GLU A 66 -21.13 -3.54 13.62
CA GLU A 66 -20.69 -4.64 12.75
C GLU A 66 -20.48 -4.21 11.29
N GLY A 67 -21.37 -3.41 10.72
CA GLY A 67 -21.30 -3.02 9.30
C GLY A 67 -20.17 -2.04 8.97
N GLY A 68 -19.98 -1.01 9.81
CA GLY A 68 -19.02 0.08 9.54
C GLY A 68 -17.58 -0.28 9.88
N SER A 69 -17.37 -1.03 10.96
CA SER A 69 -16.04 -1.43 11.42
C SER A 69 -15.41 -2.50 10.52
N GLY A 70 -16.21 -3.47 10.05
CA GLY A 70 -15.77 -4.49 9.10
C GLY A 70 -15.36 -3.89 7.75
N PHE A 71 -16.09 -2.91 7.26
CA PHE A 71 -15.74 -2.21 6.01
C PHE A 71 -14.41 -1.46 6.13
N TYR A 72 -14.16 -0.77 7.25
CA TYR A 72 -12.89 -0.08 7.47
C TYR A 72 -11.71 -1.06 7.55
N LEU A 73 -11.83 -2.14 8.33
CA LEU A 73 -10.82 -3.19 8.45
C LEU A 73 -10.47 -3.81 7.09
N ALA A 74 -11.47 -4.15 6.28
CA ALA A 74 -11.24 -4.68 4.94
C ALA A 74 -10.55 -3.64 4.04
N THR A 75 -11.00 -2.39 4.11
CA THR A 75 -10.49 -1.29 3.29
C THR A 75 -9.08 -0.86 3.68
N THR A 76 -8.59 -1.15 4.88
CA THR A 76 -7.18 -0.93 5.24
C THR A 76 -6.31 -2.17 4.97
N LEU A 77 -6.83 -3.38 5.25
CA LEU A 77 -6.07 -4.62 5.15
C LEU A 77 -5.83 -5.07 3.70
N ILE A 78 -6.85 -4.96 2.84
CA ILE A 78 -6.73 -5.36 1.43
C ILE A 78 -5.69 -4.51 0.69
N PRO A 79 -5.74 -3.16 0.71
CA PRO A 79 -4.70 -2.37 0.05
C PRO A 79 -3.34 -2.54 0.72
N TRP A 80 -3.27 -2.79 2.02
CA TRP A 80 -2.00 -3.11 2.68
C TRP A 80 -1.33 -4.35 2.05
N PHE A 81 -2.09 -5.44 1.86
CA PHE A 81 -1.59 -6.63 1.19
C PHE A 81 -1.22 -6.36 -0.27
N ILE A 82 -2.05 -5.61 -1.00
CA ILE A 82 -1.76 -5.29 -2.40
C ILE A 82 -0.48 -4.47 -2.52
N LEU A 83 -0.30 -3.45 -1.66
CA LEU A 83 0.93 -2.64 -1.63
C LEU A 83 2.14 -3.49 -1.25
N LEU A 84 2.01 -4.42 -0.30
CA LEU A 84 3.08 -5.36 0.06
C LEU A 84 3.48 -6.21 -1.16
N VAL A 85 2.51 -6.78 -1.88
CA VAL A 85 2.77 -7.55 -3.09
C VAL A 85 3.44 -6.69 -4.16
N VAL A 86 2.96 -5.47 -4.40
CA VAL A 86 3.59 -4.52 -5.33
C VAL A 86 5.02 -4.21 -4.91
N PHE A 87 5.26 -3.98 -3.62
CA PHE A 87 6.59 -3.70 -3.09
C PHE A 87 7.56 -4.85 -3.36
N VAL A 88 7.11 -6.09 -3.13
CA VAL A 88 7.88 -7.30 -3.46
C VAL A 88 8.09 -7.42 -4.96
N LEU A 89 7.07 -7.20 -5.79
CA LEU A 89 7.21 -7.26 -7.26
C LEU A 89 8.24 -6.25 -7.81
N MET A 90 8.26 -5.04 -7.24
CA MET A 90 9.23 -4.00 -7.60
C MET A 90 10.65 -4.35 -7.10
N LEU A 91 10.78 -4.89 -5.88
CA LEU A 91 12.07 -5.36 -5.34
C LEU A 91 12.74 -6.41 -6.24
N PHE A 92 11.93 -7.29 -6.82
CA PHE A 92 12.35 -8.40 -7.65
C PHE A 92 12.49 -8.02 -9.14
N ASN A 93 12.23 -6.76 -9.54
CA ASN A 93 12.24 -6.30 -10.94
C ASN A 93 11.39 -7.16 -11.92
N ILE A 94 10.45 -7.96 -11.40
CA ILE A 94 9.58 -8.86 -12.18
C ILE A 94 8.73 -8.07 -13.18
N HIS A 95 8.53 -6.79 -12.87
CA HIS A 95 7.93 -5.77 -13.69
C HIS A 95 8.41 -5.75 -15.15
N LYS A 96 9.68 -6.08 -15.43
CA LYS A 96 10.25 -6.12 -16.79
C LYS A 96 9.81 -7.32 -17.63
N LYS A 97 9.22 -8.36 -17.01
CA LYS A 97 8.75 -9.58 -17.70
C LYS A 97 7.26 -9.53 -18.06
N ILE A 98 6.51 -8.54 -17.59
CA ILE A 98 5.05 -8.48 -17.78
C ILE A 98 4.73 -7.44 -18.87
N PRO A 99 4.11 -7.83 -20.00
CA PRO A 99 3.78 -6.92 -21.10
C PRO A 99 2.49 -6.10 -20.82
N ILE A 100 2.36 -5.54 -19.62
CA ILE A 100 1.20 -4.75 -19.19
C ILE A 100 1.67 -3.36 -18.77
N ASN A 101 0.88 -2.32 -19.07
CA ASN A 101 1.05 -0.95 -18.57
C ASN A 101 0.77 -0.87 -17.06
N PHE A 102 1.60 -1.53 -16.28
CA PHE A 102 1.53 -1.61 -14.82
C PHE A 102 1.54 -0.25 -14.09
N PRO A 103 2.20 0.84 -14.55
CA PRO A 103 2.03 2.14 -13.87
C PRO A 103 0.58 2.62 -13.88
N VAL A 104 -0.20 2.32 -14.94
CA VAL A 104 -1.61 2.69 -15.05
C VAL A 104 -2.47 1.84 -14.12
N THR A 105 -2.24 0.54 -14.06
CA THR A 105 -2.95 -0.36 -13.16
C THR A 105 -2.71 0.03 -11.70
N LEU A 106 -1.49 0.41 -11.34
CA LEU A 106 -1.16 0.85 -10.00
C LEU A 106 -1.80 2.18 -9.64
N MET A 107 -1.80 3.13 -10.57
CA MET A 107 -2.47 4.40 -10.39
C MET A 107 -3.96 4.19 -10.12
N LEU A 108 -4.64 3.39 -10.97
CA LEU A 108 -6.06 3.11 -10.82
C LEU A 108 -6.36 2.44 -9.47
N ASN A 109 -5.54 1.45 -9.10
CA ASN A 109 -5.68 0.75 -7.83
C ASN A 109 -5.49 1.71 -6.64
N CYS A 110 -4.47 2.56 -6.65
CA CYS A 110 -4.25 3.56 -5.59
C CYS A 110 -5.42 4.53 -5.45
N VAL A 111 -5.99 5.00 -6.57
CA VAL A 111 -7.14 5.91 -6.58
C VAL A 111 -8.39 5.23 -6.02
N ILE A 112 -8.70 4.01 -6.46
CA ILE A 112 -9.86 3.25 -5.98
C ILE A 112 -9.75 3.04 -4.46
N TRP A 113 -8.60 2.59 -3.97
CA TRP A 113 -8.38 2.39 -2.55
C TRP A 113 -8.40 3.70 -1.76
N ALA A 114 -7.84 4.79 -2.29
CA ALA A 114 -7.90 6.10 -1.65
C ALA A 114 -9.35 6.57 -1.45
N VAL A 115 -10.21 6.41 -2.46
CA VAL A 115 -11.63 6.77 -2.37
C VAL A 115 -12.37 5.89 -1.38
N LEU A 116 -12.17 4.56 -1.43
CA LEU A 116 -12.79 3.65 -0.48
C LEU A 116 -12.37 3.95 0.96
N LEU A 117 -11.09 4.24 1.18
CA LEU A 117 -10.52 4.51 2.50
C LEU A 117 -10.94 5.87 3.04
N PHE A 118 -11.15 6.85 2.15
CA PHE A 118 -11.77 8.12 2.50
C PHE A 118 -13.22 7.92 2.99
N ILE A 119 -14.04 7.18 2.25
CA ILE A 119 -15.42 6.86 2.65
C ILE A 119 -15.43 6.11 3.99
N ALA A 120 -14.56 5.11 4.15
CA ALA A 120 -14.43 4.36 5.38
C ALA A 120 -14.04 5.26 6.57
N SER A 121 -13.11 6.19 6.37
CA SER A 121 -12.69 7.15 7.38
C SER A 121 -13.83 8.10 7.79
N CYS A 122 -14.62 8.59 6.83
CA CYS A 122 -15.81 9.40 7.12
C CYS A 122 -16.84 8.62 7.96
N ILE A 123 -17.08 7.34 7.66
CA ILE A 123 -17.99 6.49 8.45
C ILE A 123 -17.48 6.35 9.88
N VAL A 124 -16.19 6.04 10.07
CA VAL A 124 -15.58 5.90 11.40
C VAL A 124 -15.62 7.22 12.18
N GLY A 125 -15.32 8.34 11.51
CA GLY A 125 -15.36 9.68 12.11
C GLY A 125 -16.77 10.09 12.53
N ALA A 126 -17.77 9.88 11.68
CA ALA A 126 -19.17 10.17 12.02
C ALA A 126 -19.67 9.33 13.20
N LYS A 127 -19.21 8.07 13.30
CA LYS A 127 -19.51 7.23 14.46
C LYS A 127 -18.78 7.72 15.71
N ALA A 128 -17.52 8.14 15.63
CA ALA A 128 -16.79 8.69 16.77
C ALA A 128 -17.50 9.92 17.37
N ASP A 129 -18.00 10.81 16.50
CA ASP A 129 -18.69 12.04 16.93
C ASP A 129 -20.04 11.75 17.61
N LYS A 130 -20.78 10.74 17.13
CA LYS A 130 -22.05 10.30 17.75
C LYS A 130 -21.91 9.97 19.24
N TRP A 131 -20.77 9.42 19.66
CA TRP A 131 -20.53 8.99 21.05
C TRP A 131 -19.77 10.03 21.89
N ASN A 132 -19.18 11.04 21.25
CA ASN A 132 -18.42 12.10 21.93
C ASN A 132 -19.32 12.98 22.82
N GLY A 133 -20.62 13.04 22.53
CA GLY A 133 -21.61 13.74 23.36
C GLY A 133 -22.07 12.99 24.61
N HIS A 134 -21.62 11.75 24.86
CA HIS A 134 -21.97 10.96 26.05
C HIS A 134 -20.69 10.47 26.73
N SER A 135 -20.23 11.21 27.74
CA SER A 135 -18.95 11.00 28.43
C SER A 135 -18.73 9.57 28.96
N SER A 136 -19.78 8.91 29.47
CA SER A 136 -19.69 7.53 29.96
C SER A 136 -19.59 6.48 28.84
N LEU A 137 -20.22 6.75 27.69
CA LEU A 137 -20.15 5.87 26.53
C LEU A 137 -18.81 6.07 25.82
N CYS A 138 -18.27 7.28 25.79
CA CYS A 138 -17.03 7.56 25.07
C CYS A 138 -15.80 6.87 25.68
N GLU A 139 -15.81 6.62 27.00
CA GLU A 139 -14.80 5.81 27.69
C GLU A 139 -14.95 4.32 27.36
N VAL A 140 -16.20 3.80 27.31
CA VAL A 140 -16.50 2.40 26.95
C VAL A 140 -16.24 2.11 25.46
N TYR A 141 -16.57 3.05 24.58
CA TYR A 141 -16.34 2.97 23.13
C TYR A 141 -14.98 3.52 22.71
N ALA A 142 -14.12 3.90 23.65
CA ALA A 142 -12.76 4.36 23.40
C ALA A 142 -12.66 5.33 22.19
N CYS A 143 -13.45 6.42 22.20
CA CYS A 143 -13.58 7.34 21.05
C CYS A 143 -12.22 7.86 20.53
N ASN A 144 -11.25 8.02 21.43
CA ASN A 144 -9.90 8.46 21.10
C ASN A 144 -9.21 7.52 20.09
N HIS A 145 -9.49 6.22 20.17
CA HIS A 145 -8.94 5.20 19.26
C HIS A 145 -9.60 5.30 17.89
N LEU A 146 -10.92 5.51 17.82
CA LEU A 146 -11.62 5.76 16.55
C LEU A 146 -11.14 7.04 15.87
N GLY A 147 -10.97 8.12 16.65
CA GLY A 147 -10.44 9.39 16.15
C GLY A 147 -9.02 9.23 15.60
N ALA A 148 -8.15 8.53 16.32
CA ALA A 148 -6.79 8.23 15.88
C ALA A 148 -6.79 7.38 14.58
N ALA A 149 -7.59 6.30 14.53
CA ALA A 149 -7.72 5.47 13.33
C ALA A 149 -8.18 6.31 12.12
N CYS A 150 -9.22 7.15 12.30
CA CYS A 150 -9.69 8.06 11.26
C CYS A 150 -8.59 8.99 10.75
N ALA A 151 -7.84 9.62 11.65
CA ALA A 151 -6.73 10.51 11.28
C ALA A 151 -5.65 9.78 10.46
N PHE A 152 -5.21 8.59 10.90
CA PHE A 152 -4.25 7.77 10.16
C PHE A 152 -4.80 7.28 8.82
N GLY A 153 -6.10 7.02 8.73
CA GLY A 153 -6.78 6.72 7.47
C GLY A 153 -6.69 7.88 6.49
N ILE A 154 -7.01 9.11 6.92
CA ILE A 154 -6.91 10.31 6.09
C ILE A 154 -5.46 10.58 5.64
N PHE A 155 -4.48 10.40 6.53
CA PHE A 155 -3.07 10.48 6.13
C PHE A 155 -2.70 9.45 5.05
N SER A 156 -3.24 8.23 5.15
CA SER A 156 -3.06 7.19 4.13
C SER A 156 -3.71 7.59 2.79
N VAL A 157 -4.88 8.26 2.81
CA VAL A 157 -5.52 8.78 1.58
C VAL A 157 -4.61 9.77 0.87
N VAL A 158 -4.01 10.71 1.62
CA VAL A 158 -3.07 11.68 1.03
C VAL A 158 -1.86 10.97 0.46
N GLY A 159 -1.27 10.03 1.21
CA GLY A 159 -0.11 9.28 0.74
C GLY A 159 -0.42 8.42 -0.51
N LEU A 160 -1.59 7.79 -0.58
CA LEU A 160 -2.06 7.07 -1.77
C LEU A 160 -2.30 8.02 -2.95
N GLY A 161 -2.82 9.22 -2.70
CA GLY A 161 -3.02 10.25 -3.71
C GLY A 161 -1.70 10.75 -4.32
N VAL A 162 -0.69 11.04 -3.48
CA VAL A 162 0.64 11.42 -3.96
C VAL A 162 1.30 10.28 -4.73
N GLN A 163 1.13 9.03 -4.26
CA GLN A 163 1.64 7.86 -4.96
C GLN A 163 0.99 7.68 -6.33
N ALA A 164 -0.34 7.88 -6.43
CA ALA A 164 -1.05 7.87 -7.71
C ALA A 164 -0.54 8.97 -8.66
N PHE A 165 -0.27 10.17 -8.14
CA PHE A 165 0.29 11.26 -8.92
C PHE A 165 1.70 10.95 -9.46
N LEU A 166 2.56 10.32 -8.64
CA LEU A 166 3.89 9.90 -9.09
C LEU A 166 3.81 8.86 -10.20
N HIS A 167 2.90 7.88 -10.09
CA HIS A 167 2.66 6.90 -11.16
C HIS A 167 2.10 7.54 -12.43
N PHE A 168 1.23 8.56 -12.31
CA PHE A 168 0.76 9.33 -13.46
C PHE A 168 1.90 10.11 -14.14
N ARG A 169 2.81 10.69 -13.34
CA ARG A 169 3.96 11.43 -13.86
C ARG A 169 4.92 10.50 -14.61
N GLU A 170 5.19 9.32 -14.06
CA GLU A 170 6.00 8.27 -14.70
C GLU A 170 5.39 7.84 -16.05
N TRP A 171 4.06 7.70 -16.13
CA TRP A 171 3.37 7.39 -17.38
C TRP A 171 3.48 8.52 -18.42
N ARG A 172 3.53 9.77 -17.98
CA ARG A 172 3.59 10.95 -18.86
C ARG A 172 5.02 11.35 -19.25
N SER A 173 6.03 10.90 -18.52
CA SER A 173 7.45 11.13 -18.79
C SER A 173 8.10 9.81 -19.23
N PRO A 174 7.91 9.39 -20.50
CA PRO A 174 8.55 8.20 -21.06
C PRO A 174 10.08 8.30 -21.11
#